data_AF-A0A2G9UTI9-F1
#
_entry.id   AF-A0A2G9UTI9-F1
#
_cell.length_a   1.000
_cell.length_b   1.000
_cell.length_c   1.000
_cell.angle_alpha   90.00
_cell.angle_beta   90.00
_cell.angle_gamma   90.00
#
_symmetry.space_group_name_H-M   'P 1'
#
loop_
_entity.id
_entity.type
_entity.pdbx_description
1 polymer ?
#
loop_
_entity_poly.entity_id
_entity_poly.type
_entity_poly.pdbx_seq_one_letter_code
_entity_poly.pdbx_strand_id
1 'polypeptide(L)'
;MDAMSPEQLKTVNESYKAMAKDLGDEGAENVLDRIKKVVVYAVTPAVQVVRANGETPDLAYVAMARQLTPDFVHGVISLVRDTLTPAEWNSVKLHYASMLRIM
;
A
#
# COMPACT_ATOMS: atom_id res chain seq x y z
N MET A 1 8.53 -2.48 14.91
CA MET A 1 8.02 -2.69 13.54
C MET A 1 8.94 -3.72 12.92
N ASP A 2 8.49 -4.96 12.78
CA ASP A 2 9.33 -5.96 12.14
C ASP A 2 9.32 -5.73 10.64
N ALA A 3 10.50 -5.58 10.06
CA ALA A 3 10.66 -5.54 8.62
C ALA A 3 10.08 -6.82 8.01
N MET A 4 9.61 -6.73 6.77
CA MET A 4 9.08 -7.90 6.04
C MET A 4 10.09 -9.05 6.06
N SER A 5 9.59 -10.27 6.31
CA SER A 5 10.44 -11.46 6.24
C SER A 5 10.93 -11.69 4.80
N PRO A 6 12.05 -12.41 4.60
CA PRO A 6 12.53 -12.77 3.27
C PRO A 6 11.47 -13.45 2.40
N GLU A 7 10.61 -14.28 2.99
CA GLU A 7 9.50 -14.96 2.32
C GLU A 7 8.45 -13.96 1.86
N GLN A 8 8.07 -13.00 2.71
CA GLN A 8 7.11 -11.95 2.35
C GLN A 8 7.66 -11.05 1.23
N LEU A 9 8.95 -10.68 1.29
CA LEU A 9 9.62 -9.93 0.23
C LEU A 9 9.64 -10.68 -1.10
N LYS A 10 9.90 -12.00 -1.05
CA LYS A 10 9.86 -12.86 -2.23
C LYS A 10 8.45 -12.88 -2.84
N THR A 11 7.41 -13.05 -2.02
CA THR A 11 6.01 -13.03 -2.47
C THR A 11 5.65 -11.69 -3.12
N VAL A 12 6.06 -10.56 -2.55
CA VAL A 12 5.82 -9.23 -3.16
C VAL A 12 6.50 -9.12 -4.52
N ASN A 13 7.76 -9.56 -4.63
CA ASN A 13 8.50 -9.51 -5.89
C ASN A 13 7.89 -10.42 -6.97
N GLU A 14 7.43 -11.62 -6.59
CA GLU A 14 6.75 -12.54 -7.51
C GLU A 14 5.41 -11.95 -7.98
N SER A 15 4.65 -11.34 -7.07
CA SER A 15 3.39 -10.65 -7.39
C SER A 15 3.61 -9.48 -8.35
N TYR A 16 4.69 -8.72 -8.16
CA TYR A 16 5.07 -7.63 -9.06
C TYR A 16 5.41 -8.16 -10.46
N LYS A 17 6.24 -9.20 -10.55
CA LYS A 17 6.59 -9.81 -11.84
C LYS A 17 5.37 -10.36 -12.57
N ALA A 18 4.41 -10.93 -11.85
CA ALA A 18 3.17 -11.42 -12.43
C ALA A 18 2.28 -10.28 -12.94
N MET A 19 2.17 -9.17 -12.21
CA MET A 19 1.48 -7.97 -12.67
C MET A 19 2.16 -7.33 -13.89
N ALA A 20 3.50 -7.27 -13.91
CA ALA A 20 4.26 -6.80 -15.07
C ALA A 20 4.05 -7.69 -16.31
N LYS A 21 3.85 -8.99 -16.12
CA LYS A 21 3.49 -9.90 -17.21
C LYS A 21 2.10 -9.60 -17.79
N ASP A 22 1.14 -9.19 -16.95
CA ASP A 22 -0.23 -8.89 -17.39
C ASP A 22 -0.34 -7.51 -18.07
N LEU A 23 0.38 -6.51 -17.55
CA LEU A 23 0.21 -5.10 -17.91
C LEU A 23 1.36 -4.53 -18.76
N GLY A 24 2.46 -5.28 -18.90
CA GLY A 24 3.74 -4.76 -19.36
C GLY A 24 4.49 -4.02 -18.24
N ASP A 25 5.81 -3.89 -18.39
CA ASP A 25 6.68 -3.25 -17.39
C ASP A 25 6.26 -1.80 -17.12
N GLU A 26 6.01 -1.01 -18.17
CA GLU A 26 5.55 0.37 -18.05
C GLU A 26 4.16 0.48 -17.39
N GLY A 27 3.24 -0.46 -17.70
CA GLY A 27 1.92 -0.53 -17.08
C GLY A 27 2.03 -0.82 -15.58
N ALA A 28 2.86 -1.78 -15.19
CA ALA A 28 3.08 -2.15 -13.80
C ALA A 28 3.77 -1.03 -12.99
N GLU A 29 4.76 -0.34 -13.56
CA GLU A 29 5.39 0.81 -12.93
C GLU A 29 4.40 1.95 -12.70
N ASN A 30 3.56 2.25 -13.69
CA ASN A 30 2.51 3.26 -13.58
C ASN A 30 1.48 2.92 -12.50
N VAL A 31 1.08 1.65 -12.40
CA VAL A 31 0.20 1.17 -11.32
C VAL A 31 0.87 1.36 -9.96
N LEU A 32 2.13 0.96 -9.80
CA LEU A 32 2.85 1.14 -8.54
C LEU A 32 3.00 2.61 -8.16
N ASP A 33 3.31 3.49 -9.11
CA ASP A 33 3.43 4.93 -8.86
C ASP A 33 2.11 5.53 -8.35
N ARG A 34 0.97 5.17 -8.98
CA ARG A 34 -0.36 5.61 -8.53
C ARG A 34 -0.69 5.08 -7.13
N ILE A 35 -0.42 3.80 -6.86
CA ILE A 35 -0.63 3.22 -5.52
C ILE A 35 0.19 3.97 -4.47
N LYS A 36 1.49 4.23 -4.74
CA LYS A 36 2.36 4.99 -3.82
C LYS A 36 1.80 6.38 -3.55
N LYS A 37 1.36 7.10 -4.58
CA LYS A 37 0.77 8.44 -4.44
C LYS A 37 -0.50 8.41 -3.58
N VAL A 38 -1.39 7.43 -3.78
CA VAL A 38 -2.61 7.26 -2.97
C VAL A 38 -2.27 6.97 -1.51
N VAL A 39 -1.33 6.06 -1.25
CA VAL A 39 -0.90 5.73 0.11
C VAL A 39 -0.30 6.96 0.80
N VAL A 40 0.63 7.66 0.13
CA VAL A 40 1.24 8.89 0.66
C VAL A 40 0.17 9.93 0.96
N TYR A 41 -0.76 10.16 0.03
CA TYR A 41 -1.88 11.09 0.24
C TYR A 41 -2.70 10.72 1.48
N ALA A 42 -3.06 9.43 1.62
CA ALA A 42 -3.89 8.95 2.72
C ALA A 42 -3.19 9.05 4.09
N VAL A 43 -1.87 8.79 4.16
CA VAL A 43 -1.11 8.86 5.42
C VAL A 43 -0.58 10.26 5.75
N THR A 44 -0.61 11.20 4.81
CA THR A 44 -0.11 12.57 5.01
C THR A 44 -0.68 13.24 6.27
N PRO A 45 -2.00 13.18 6.57
CA PRO A 45 -2.55 13.74 7.79
C PRO A 45 -1.92 13.14 9.06
N ALA A 46 -1.69 11.82 9.10
CA ALA A 46 -1.06 11.14 10.23
C ALA A 46 0.38 11.64 10.44
N VAL A 47 1.14 11.80 9.35
CA VAL A 47 2.51 12.33 9.37
C VAL A 47 2.54 13.78 9.86
N GLN A 48 1.55 14.60 9.47
CA GLN A 48 1.45 15.99 9.93
C GLN A 48 1.18 16.09 11.44
N VAL A 49 0.31 15.23 11.97
CA VAL A 49 0.02 15.17 13.42
C VAL A 49 1.27 14.80 14.22
N VAL A 50 2.03 13.79 13.77
CA VAL A 50 3.31 13.40 14.37
C VAL A 50 4.29 14.57 14.42
N ARG A 51 4.45 15.28 13.29
CA ARG A 51 5.37 16.42 13.20
C ARG A 51 4.94 17.58 14.09
N ALA A 52 3.64 17.86 14.18
CA ALA A 52 3.09 18.95 14.98
C ALA A 52 3.24 18.69 16.49
N ASN A 53 3.12 17.43 16.92
CA ASN A 53 3.19 17.06 18.34
C ASN A 53 4.62 16.81 18.85
N GLY A 54 5.65 16.93 17.99
CA GLY A 54 7.04 16.73 18.37
C GLY A 54 7.32 15.31 18.90
N GLU A 55 6.53 14.32 18.50
CA GLU A 55 6.67 12.95 18.98
C GLU A 55 8.03 12.38 18.59
N THR A 56 8.69 11.70 19.53
CA THR A 56 9.87 10.89 19.22
C THR A 56 9.48 9.82 18.19
N PRO A 57 10.42 9.31 17.37
CA PRO A 57 10.11 8.33 16.33
C PRO A 57 9.26 7.15 16.84
N ASP A 58 9.50 6.66 18.05
CA ASP A 58 8.75 5.56 18.65
C ASP A 58 7.28 5.90 18.98
N LEU A 59 7.02 7.10 19.50
CA LEU A 59 5.65 7.56 19.78
C LEU A 59 4.89 7.83 18.48
N ALA A 60 5.59 8.36 17.47
CA ALA A 60 5.06 8.56 16.14
C ALA A 60 4.59 7.26 15.50
N TYR A 61 5.35 6.16 15.66
CA TYR A 61 4.94 4.84 15.18
C TYR A 61 3.67 4.36 15.88
N VAL A 62 3.52 4.58 17.19
CA VAL A 62 2.31 4.21 17.93
C VAL A 62 1.11 5.05 17.50
N ALA A 63 1.29 6.35 17.33
CA ALA A 63 0.25 7.26 16.86
C ALA A 63 -0.22 6.93 15.44
N MET A 64 0.72 6.61 14.53
CA MET A 64 0.41 6.15 13.18
C MET A 64 -0.26 4.78 13.18
N ALA A 65 0.22 3.82 13.98
CA ALA A 65 -0.38 2.49 14.07
C ALA A 65 -1.83 2.51 14.57
N ARG A 66 -2.17 3.42 15.50
CA ARG A 66 -3.56 3.63 15.94
C ARG A 66 -4.48 4.14 14.82
N GLN A 67 -3.92 4.83 13.82
CA GLN A 67 -4.67 5.35 12.67
C GLN A 67 -4.78 4.31 11.53
N LEU A 68 -3.96 3.27 11.53
CA LEU A 68 -4.05 2.14 10.60
C LEU A 68 -5.19 1.18 11.02
N THR A 69 -6.41 1.70 11.11
CA THR A 69 -7.61 0.90 11.40
C THR A 69 -8.04 0.11 10.15
N PRO A 70 -8.82 -0.98 10.30
CA PRO A 70 -9.39 -1.71 9.16
C PRO A 70 -10.18 -0.80 8.21
N ASP A 71 -10.91 0.18 8.76
CA ASP A 71 -11.67 1.15 7.96
C ASP A 71 -10.75 2.08 7.15
N PHE A 72 -9.64 2.53 7.74
CA PHE A 72 -8.62 3.30 7.02
C PHE A 72 -8.02 2.47 5.88
N VAL A 73 -7.63 1.22 6.16
CA VAL A 73 -7.10 0.29 5.16
C VAL A 73 -8.10 0.08 4.01
N HIS A 74 -9.37 -0.19 4.32
CA HIS A 74 -10.42 -0.32 3.32
C HIS A 74 -10.62 0.96 2.51
N GLY A 75 -10.52 2.13 3.14
CA GLY A 75 -10.55 3.43 2.47
C GLY A 75 -9.42 3.59 1.47
N VAL A 76 -8.17 3.27 1.88
CA VAL A 76 -7.00 3.31 0.98
C VAL A 76 -7.13 2.33 -0.18
N ILE A 77 -7.59 1.09 0.08
CA ILE A 77 -7.82 0.09 -0.98
C ILE A 77 -8.88 0.58 -1.97
N SER A 78 -9.94 1.21 -1.48
CA SER A 78 -11.01 1.77 -2.32
C SER A 78 -10.47 2.90 -3.20
N LEU A 79 -9.69 3.82 -2.63
CA LEU A 79 -9.03 4.88 -3.40
C LEU A 79 -8.08 4.32 -4.46
N VAL A 80 -7.28 3.31 -4.11
CA VAL A 80 -6.40 2.63 -5.09
C VAL A 80 -7.24 2.09 -6.25
N ARG A 81 -8.28 1.31 -5.96
CA ARG A 81 -9.18 0.77 -7.00
C ARG A 81 -9.73 1.86 -7.90
N ASP A 82 -10.17 2.97 -7.32
CA ASP A 82 -10.80 4.07 -8.06
C ASP A 82 -9.80 4.84 -8.96
N THR A 83 -8.49 4.75 -8.68
CA THR A 83 -7.42 5.31 -9.53
C THR A 83 -6.91 4.37 -10.63
N LEU A 84 -7.38 3.13 -10.65
CA LEU A 84 -6.95 2.10 -11.59
C LEU A 84 -8.06 1.79 -12.60
N THR A 85 -7.65 1.41 -13.80
CA THR A 85 -8.58 0.83 -14.77
C THR A 85 -9.07 -0.55 -14.29
N PRO A 86 -10.21 -1.06 -14.79
CA PRO A 86 -10.69 -2.39 -14.42
C PRO A 86 -9.66 -3.51 -14.68
N ALA A 87 -8.88 -3.41 -15.77
CA ALA A 87 -7.85 -4.39 -16.11
C ALA A 87 -6.70 -4.39 -15.10
N GLU A 88 -6.20 -3.19 -14.76
CA GLU A 88 -5.15 -3.00 -13.77
C GLU A 88 -5.60 -3.46 -12.37
N TRP A 89 -6.81 -3.09 -11.96
CA TRP A 89 -7.37 -3.54 -10.68
C TRP A 89 -7.52 -5.06 -10.62
N ASN A 90 -7.95 -5.69 -11.70
CA ASN A 90 -8.07 -7.14 -11.77
C ASN A 90 -6.69 -7.82 -11.63
N SER A 91 -5.64 -7.29 -12.27
CA SER A 91 -4.28 -7.81 -12.12
C SER A 91 -3.75 -7.60 -10.70
N VAL A 92 -3.93 -6.42 -10.12
CA VAL A 92 -3.56 -6.13 -8.71
C VAL A 92 -4.28 -7.09 -7.77
N LYS A 93 -5.58 -7.29 -7.93
CA LYS A 93 -6.35 -8.22 -7.10
C LYS A 93 -5.86 -9.65 -7.27
N LEU A 94 -5.59 -10.10 -8.50
CA LEU A 94 -5.14 -11.46 -8.77
C LEU A 94 -3.82 -11.78 -8.05
N HIS A 95 -2.87 -10.84 -8.09
CA HIS A 95 -1.51 -11.08 -7.60
C HIS A 95 -1.29 -10.66 -6.15
N TYR A 96 -2.08 -9.71 -5.63
CA TYR A 96 -1.91 -9.18 -4.28
C TYR A 96 -3.07 -9.52 -3.31
N ALA A 97 -4.11 -10.26 -3.72
CA ALA A 97 -5.26 -10.57 -2.86
C ALA A 97 -4.91 -11.27 -1.55
N SER A 98 -3.87 -12.11 -1.53
CA SER A 98 -3.41 -12.75 -0.29
C SER A 98 -2.92 -11.72 0.72
N MET A 99 -2.25 -10.67 0.26
CA MET A 99 -1.77 -9.57 1.10
C MET A 99 -2.90 -8.61 1.50
N LEU A 100 -3.87 -8.38 0.61
CA LEU A 100 -5.06 -7.55 0.89
C LEU A 100 -6.03 -8.19 1.90
N ARG A 101 -5.93 -9.51 2.15
CA ARG A 101 -6.78 -10.24 3.12
C ARG A 101 -6.17 -10.35 4.52
N ILE A 102 -4.87 -10.09 4.66
CA ILE A 102 -4.14 -10.21 5.94
C ILE A 102 -4.16 -8.89 6.72
N MET A 103 -4.54 -7.79 6.04
CA MET A 103 -4.78 -6.47 6.65
C MET A 103 -6.25 -6.33 7.08
#